data_AF-A0A7W0X5W3-F1
#
_entry.id   AF-A0A7W0X5W3-F1
#
_cell.length_a   1.000
_cell.length_b   1.000
_cell.length_c   1.000
_cell.angle_alpha   90.00
_cell.angle_beta   90.00
_cell.angle_gamma   90.00
#
_symmetry.space_group_name_H-M   'P 1'
#
loop_
_entity.id
_entity.type
_entity.pdbx_description
1 polymer ?
#
loop_
_entity_poly.entity_id
_entity_poly.type
_entity_poly.pdbx_seq_one_letter_code
_entity_poly.pdbx_strand_id
1 'polypeptide(L)'
;MTDGPIARLTGDLLHRSAESIETYVAKQNRYTTLQAQAMHARGERAGALRLGLSPLARFLRFYVLKRGFLDGAAGFAHIAIGAFASFLKYAKLRALKAEKKSR
;
A
#
# COMPACT_ATOMS: atom_id res chain seq x y z
N MET A 1 23.94 -19.58 19.00
CA MET A 1 23.19 -19.01 20.12
C MET A 1 24.16 -18.08 20.85
N THR A 2 23.79 -16.84 21.13
CA THR A 2 24.69 -15.87 21.76
C THR A 2 24.48 -15.86 23.27
N ASP A 3 25.50 -16.22 24.05
CA ASP A 3 25.50 -16.25 25.52
C ASP A 3 25.70 -14.86 26.16
N GLY A 4 25.04 -13.85 25.60
CA GLY A 4 25.09 -12.48 26.12
C GLY A 4 24.07 -12.26 27.24
N PRO A 5 24.39 -11.48 28.29
CA PRO A 5 23.43 -11.19 29.35
C PRO A 5 22.24 -10.39 28.81
N ILE A 6 21.03 -10.85 29.14
CA ILE A 6 19.77 -10.16 28.79
C ILE A 6 19.58 -9.01 29.78
N ALA A 7 19.54 -7.78 29.27
CA ALA A 7 19.27 -6.58 30.06
C ALA A 7 18.00 -5.86 29.57
N ARG A 8 17.31 -5.20 30.48
CA ARG A 8 16.15 -4.35 30.17
C ARG A 8 16.64 -2.95 29.85
N LEU A 9 16.32 -2.45 28.66
CA LEU A 9 16.65 -1.07 28.29
C LEU A 9 15.75 -0.11 29.09
N THR A 10 16.33 0.67 29.99
CA THR A 10 15.65 1.77 30.69
C THR A 10 15.73 3.04 29.84
N GLY A 11 14.66 3.31 29.10
CA GLY A 11 14.48 4.49 28.27
C GLY A 11 13.27 4.28 27.34
N ASP A 12 12.70 5.36 26.82
CA ASP A 12 11.66 5.24 25.81
C ASP A 12 12.28 4.75 24.50
N LEU A 13 11.79 3.62 23.99
CA LEU A 13 12.05 3.23 22.61
C LEU A 13 11.23 4.19 21.73
N LEU A 14 11.79 5.38 21.48
CA LEU A 14 11.21 6.36 20.56
C LEU A 14 11.24 5.75 19.14
N HIS A 15 10.24 4.94 18.82
CA HIS A 15 9.94 4.54 17.46
C HIS A 15 9.41 5.77 16.73
N ARG A 16 10.33 6.68 16.37
CA ARG A 16 10.06 7.79 15.47
C ARG A 16 9.78 7.20 14.10
N SER A 17 8.57 6.69 13.91
CA SER A 17 7.98 6.52 12.60
C SER A 17 7.59 7.91 12.09
N ALA A 18 8.57 8.81 12.00
CA ALA A 18 8.45 10.04 11.24
C ALA A 18 8.40 9.64 9.76
N GLU A 19 7.30 9.02 9.36
CA GLU A 19 6.99 8.72 7.97
C GLU A 19 6.68 10.05 7.32
N SER A 20 7.71 10.68 6.74
CA SER A 20 7.46 11.71 5.75
C SER A 20 6.48 11.16 4.72
N ILE A 21 5.63 12.02 4.15
CA ILE A 21 4.71 11.62 3.07
C ILE A 21 5.49 10.92 1.94
N GLU A 22 6.71 11.37 1.67
CA GLU A 22 7.64 10.71 0.75
C GLU A 22 7.93 9.25 1.12
N THR A 23 8.33 8.99 2.37
CA THR A 23 8.61 7.64 2.85
C THR A 23 7.35 6.77 2.78
N TYR A 24 6.19 7.33 3.13
CA TYR A 24 4.91 6.64 3.06
C TYR A 24 4.54 6.25 1.61
N VAL A 25 4.68 7.19 0.68
CA VAL A 25 4.44 6.95 -0.76
C VAL A 25 5.43 5.93 -1.32
N ALA A 26 6.72 6.03 -0.96
CA ALA A 26 7.74 5.07 -1.39
C ALA A 26 7.44 3.65 -0.90
N LYS A 27 7.01 3.50 0.36
CA LYS A 27 6.55 2.22 0.91
C LYS A 27 5.36 1.68 0.12
N GLN A 28 4.36 2.51 -0.16
CA GLN A 28 3.21 2.07 -0.95
C GLN A 28 3.58 1.67 -2.37
N ASN A 29 4.51 2.40 -2.99
CA ASN A 29 5.03 2.03 -4.30
C ASN A 29 5.69 0.63 -4.27
N ARG A 30 6.54 0.38 -3.27
CA ARG A 30 7.19 -0.93 -3.08
C ARG A 30 6.17 -2.05 -2.85
N TYR A 31 5.22 -1.85 -1.95
CA TYR A 31 4.21 -2.88 -1.63
C TYR A 31 3.28 -3.18 -2.79
N THR A 32 2.90 -2.18 -3.57
CA THR A 32 2.06 -2.40 -4.76
C THR A 32 2.81 -3.18 -5.84
N THR A 33 4.13 -2.99 -5.98
CA THR A 33 4.96 -3.83 -6.86
C THR A 33 4.97 -5.29 -6.41
N LEU A 34 5.26 -5.54 -5.13
CA LEU A 34 5.29 -6.91 -4.59
C LEU A 34 3.94 -7.61 -4.73
N GLN A 35 2.84 -6.91 -4.44
CA GLN A 35 1.49 -7.45 -4.62
C GLN A 35 1.19 -7.75 -6.09
N ALA A 36 1.57 -6.86 -7.01
CA ALA A 36 1.38 -7.10 -8.44
C ALA A 36 2.16 -8.33 -8.92
N GLN A 37 3.41 -8.50 -8.48
CA GLN A 37 4.23 -9.67 -8.79
C GLN A 37 3.63 -10.96 -8.22
N ALA A 38 3.18 -10.95 -6.96
CA ALA A 38 2.54 -12.10 -6.34
C ALA A 38 1.22 -12.48 -7.04
N MET A 39 0.38 -11.49 -7.36
CA MET A 39 -0.85 -11.70 -8.13
C MET A 39 -0.54 -12.25 -9.53
N HIS A 40 0.51 -11.75 -10.18
CA HIS A 40 0.96 -12.22 -11.48
C HIS A 40 1.43 -13.68 -11.42
N ALA A 41 2.23 -14.04 -10.41
CA ALA A 41 2.67 -15.41 -10.17
C ALA A 41 1.51 -16.39 -9.94
N ARG A 42 0.43 -15.94 -9.30
CA ARG A 42 -0.82 -16.70 -9.13
C ARG A 42 -1.71 -16.74 -10.38
N GLY A 43 -1.32 -16.09 -11.48
CA GLY A 43 -2.11 -16.04 -12.72
C GLY A 43 -3.31 -15.08 -12.67
N GLU A 44 -3.48 -14.30 -11.60
CA GLU A 44 -4.65 -13.44 -11.42
C GLU A 44 -4.77 -12.40 -12.53
N ARG A 45 -6.00 -12.15 -12.99
CA ARG A 45 -6.31 -11.13 -14.00
C ARG A 45 -7.05 -9.97 -13.35
N ALA A 46 -6.63 -8.75 -13.67
CA ALA A 46 -7.36 -7.54 -13.34
C ALA A 46 -7.91 -6.92 -14.63
N GLY A 47 -9.24 -6.97 -14.78
CA GLY A 47 -9.94 -6.25 -15.84
C GLY A 47 -9.92 -4.74 -15.61
N ALA A 48 -10.21 -3.97 -16.66
CA ALA A 48 -10.24 -2.50 -16.61
C ALA A 48 -11.23 -1.97 -15.56
N LEU A 49 -12.38 -2.64 -15.39
CA LEU A 49 -13.35 -2.33 -14.35
C LEU A 49 -12.77 -2.44 -12.94
N ARG A 50 -11.98 -3.48 -12.65
CA ARG A 50 -11.37 -3.68 -11.32
C ARG A 50 -10.29 -2.63 -11.03
N LEU A 51 -9.64 -2.11 -12.07
CA LEU A 51 -8.64 -1.06 -11.97
C LEU A 51 -9.26 0.30 -11.60
N GLY A 52 -10.45 0.63 -12.12
CA GLY A 52 -11.18 1.86 -11.78
C GLY A 52 -12.07 1.75 -10.53
N LEU A 53 -12.80 0.65 -10.36
CA LEU A 53 -13.73 0.49 -9.23
C LEU A 53 -13.02 0.22 -7.90
N SER A 54 -11.83 -0.40 -7.91
CA SER A 54 -11.13 -0.71 -6.65
C SER A 54 -10.63 0.52 -5.88
N PRO A 55 -10.02 1.56 -6.50
CA PRO A 55 -9.68 2.78 -5.77
C PRO A 55 -10.94 3.52 -5.29
N LEU A 56 -12.00 3.60 -6.10
CA LEU A 56 -13.27 4.24 -5.68
C LEU A 56 -13.92 3.50 -4.51
N ALA A 57 -14.05 2.18 -4.59
CA ALA A 57 -14.63 1.37 -3.53
C ALA A 57 -13.81 1.49 -2.24
N ARG A 58 -12.48 1.57 -2.33
CA ARG A 58 -11.63 1.81 -1.17
C ARG A 58 -11.83 3.22 -0.61
N PHE A 59 -11.85 4.24 -1.46
CA PHE A 59 -12.07 5.62 -1.05
C PHE A 59 -13.41 5.76 -0.33
N LEU A 60 -14.51 5.33 -0.94
CA LEU A 60 -15.85 5.35 -0.34
C LEU A 60 -15.89 4.59 0.99
N ARG A 61 -15.28 3.39 1.05
CA ARG A 61 -15.30 2.57 2.27
C ARG A 61 -14.49 3.18 3.42
N PHE A 62 -13.33 3.78 3.14
CA PHE A 62 -12.50 4.34 4.20
C PHE A 62 -12.87 5.79 4.54
N TYR A 63 -13.29 6.57 3.56
CA TYR A 63 -13.68 7.95 3.77
C TYR A 63 -15.07 8.07 4.39
N VAL A 64 -16.07 7.36 3.84
CA VAL A 64 -17.47 7.48 4.27
C VAL A 64 -17.79 6.47 5.38
N LEU A 65 -17.58 5.16 5.14
CA LEU A 65 -17.97 4.13 6.12
C LEU A 65 -17.11 4.14 7.39
N LYS A 66 -15.80 4.39 7.26
CA LYS A 66 -14.90 4.49 8.42
C LYS A 66 -14.79 5.90 9.00
N ARG A 67 -15.61 6.84 8.53
CA ARG A 67 -15.61 8.24 9.00
C ARG A 67 -14.22 8.90 8.93
N GLY A 68 -13.40 8.54 7.93
CA GLY A 68 -12.06 9.11 7.74
C GLY A 68 -12.08 10.63 7.47
N PHE A 69 -13.24 11.21 7.18
CA PHE A 69 -13.43 12.66 7.14
C PHE A 69 -13.25 13.33 8.52
N LEU A 70 -13.37 12.60 9.63
CA LEU A 70 -13.17 13.11 10.98
C LEU A 70 -11.69 13.41 11.28
N ASP A 71 -10.78 12.76 10.57
CA ASP A 71 -9.32 12.93 10.70
C ASP A 71 -8.78 14.14 9.90
N GLY A 72 -9.69 14.92 9.27
CA GLY A 72 -9.35 16.13 8.52
C GLY A 72 -8.43 15.89 7.32
N ALA A 73 -7.52 16.83 7.06
CA ALA A 73 -6.64 16.81 5.89
C ALA A 73 -5.65 15.62 5.88
N ALA A 74 -5.18 15.21 7.06
CA ALA A 74 -4.25 14.08 7.19
C ALA A 74 -4.94 12.74 6.84
N GLY A 75 -6.17 12.54 7.32
CA GLY A 75 -6.98 11.37 6.96
C GLY A 75 -7.30 11.31 5.47
N PHE A 76 -7.66 12.45 4.88
CA PHE A 76 -7.88 12.55 3.44
C PHE A 76 -6.64 12.16 2.64
N ALA A 77 -5.47 12.72 2.96
CA ALA A 77 -4.22 12.41 2.28
C ALA A 77 -3.87 10.91 2.38
N HIS A 78 -4.03 10.31 3.57
CA HIS A 78 -3.77 8.89 3.78
C HIS A 78 -4.69 8.00 2.94
N ILE A 79 -5.99 8.30 2.91
CA ILE A 79 -7.00 7.55 2.15
C ILE A 79 -6.77 7.72 0.64
N ALA A 80 -6.44 8.93 0.18
CA ALA A 80 -6.13 9.21 -1.21
C ALA A 80 -4.89 8.42 -1.69
N ILE A 81 -3.81 8.44 -0.91
CA ILE A 81 -2.60 7.65 -1.21
C ILE A 81 -2.91 6.14 -1.21
N GLY A 82 -3.71 5.66 -0.26
CA GLY A 82 -4.12 4.24 -0.21
C GLY A 82 -5.03 3.82 -1.37
N ALA A 83 -5.93 4.69 -1.81
CA ALA A 83 -6.75 4.49 -3.00
C ALA A 83 -5.86 4.44 -4.25
N PHE A 84 -4.93 5.40 -4.40
CA PHE A 84 -3.97 5.42 -5.50
C PHE A 84 -3.07 4.18 -5.51
N ALA A 85 -2.61 3.71 -4.34
CA ALA A 85 -1.87 2.46 -4.24
C ALA A 85 -2.67 1.25 -4.76
N SER A 86 -3.98 1.23 -4.54
CA SER A 86 -4.85 0.16 -5.07
C SER A 86 -4.91 0.18 -6.58
N PHE A 87 -5.00 1.37 -7.18
CA PHE A 87 -4.89 1.55 -8.62
C PHE A 87 -3.52 1.08 -9.14
N LEU A 88 -2.42 1.54 -8.54
CA LEU A 88 -1.05 1.17 -8.93
C LEU A 88 -0.82 -0.33 -8.91
N LYS A 89 -1.33 -1.03 -7.91
CA LYS A 89 -1.25 -2.51 -7.82
C LYS A 89 -1.79 -3.18 -9.08
N TYR A 90 -2.98 -2.78 -9.53
CA TYR A 90 -3.61 -3.40 -10.71
C TYR A 90 -2.99 -2.90 -12.03
N ALA A 91 -2.53 -1.65 -12.09
CA ALA A 91 -1.80 -1.12 -13.23
C ALA A 91 -0.49 -1.90 -13.46
N LYS A 92 0.30 -2.12 -12.40
CA LYS A 92 1.54 -2.91 -12.44
C LYS A 92 1.29 -4.37 -12.83
N LEU A 93 0.23 -4.98 -12.33
CA LEU A 93 -0.17 -6.33 -12.72
C LEU A 93 -0.45 -6.42 -14.24
N ARG A 94 -1.08 -5.40 -14.82
CA ARG A 94 -1.32 -5.35 -16.28
C ARG A 94 -0.03 -5.14 -17.07
N ALA A 95 0.86 -4.27 -16.60
CA ALA A 95 2.17 -4.04 -17.22
C ALA A 95 3.00 -5.32 -17.29
N LEU A 96 3.12 -6.05 -16.17
CA LEU A 96 3.83 -7.34 -16.12
C LEU A 96 3.28 -8.38 -17.12
N LYS A 97 1.97 -8.38 -17.36
CA LYS A 97 1.35 -9.26 -18.36
C LYS A 97 1.62 -8.82 -19.79
N ALA A 98 1.67 -7.51 -20.05
CA ALA A 98 1.97 -6.98 -21.38
C ALA A 98 3.42 -7.31 -21.78
N GLU A 99 4.38 -7.14 -20.87
CA GLU A 99 5.79 -7.51 -21.08
C GLU A 99 5.95 -8.99 -21.42
N LYS A 100 5.24 -9.87 -20.71
CA LYS A 100 5.29 -11.33 -20.97
C LYS A 100 4.61 -11.76 -22.27
N LYS A 101 3.69 -10.96 -22.82
CA LYS A 101 3.04 -11.24 -24.11
C LYS A 101 3.93 -10.86 -25.29
N SER A 102 4.87 -9.95 -25.08
CA SER A 102 5.80 -9.48 -26.11
C SER A 102 7.08 -10.33 -26.23
N ARG A 103 7.21 -11.39 -25.43
CA ARG A 103 8.37 -12.27 -25.35
C ARG A 103 7.95 -13.71 -25.61
#